data_AF-A0A9E4ZQW8-F1
#
_entry.id   AF-A0A9E4ZQW8-F1
#
_cell.length_a   1.000
_cell.length_b   1.000
_cell.length_c   1.000
_cell.angle_alpha   90.00
_cell.angle_beta   90.00
_cell.angle_gamma   90.00
#
_symmetry.space_group_name_H-M   'P 1'
#
loop_
_entity.id
_entity.type
_entity.pdbx_description
1 polymer ?
#
loop_
_entity_poly.entity_id
_entity_poly.type
_entity_poly.pdbx_seq_one_letter_code
_entity_poly.pdbx_strand_id
1 'polypeptide(L)' 'MRFEETLYVVSGVILLALVGIGLIILGDYTIGDIVLLLSIIWGVFIYYFLDYVSKDKGEEE' A
#
# COMPACT_ATOMS: atom_id res chain seq x y z
N MET A 1 -17.61 -1.27 3.82
CA MET A 1 -16.23 -1.80 3.69
C MET A 1 -15.94 -2.66 4.91
N ARG A 2 -15.50 -3.92 4.74
CA ARG A 2 -15.21 -4.78 5.90
C ARG A 2 -13.83 -4.39 6.44
N PHE A 3 -13.73 -4.21 7.76
CA PHE A 3 -12.50 -3.83 8.47
C PHE A 3 -11.30 -4.73 8.10
N GLU A 4 -11.58 -6.00 7.80
CA GLU A 4 -10.62 -7.01 7.34
C GLU A 4 -9.90 -6.64 6.03
N GLU A 5 -10.63 -6.10 5.04
CA GLU A 5 -10.05 -5.72 3.73
C GLU A 5 -9.07 -4.55 3.90
N THR A 6 -9.45 -3.55 4.70
CA THR A 6 -8.59 -2.41 5.04
C THR A 6 -7.33 -2.86 5.78
N LEU A 7 -7.44 -3.83 6.70
CA LEU A 7 -6.28 -4.36 7.43
C LEU A 7 -5.28 -5.08 6.51
N TYR A 8 -5.77 -5.90 5.57
CA TYR A 8 -4.90 -6.57 4.61
C TYR A 8 -4.12 -5.57 3.76
N VAL A 9 -4.81 -4.53 3.30
CA VAL A 9 -4.20 -3.43 2.54
C VAL A 9 -3.10 -2.73 3.35
N VAL A 10 -3.43 -2.32 4.58
CA VAL A 10 -2.49 -1.60 5.44
C VAL A 10 -1.28 -2.48 5.77
N SER A 11 -1.48 -3.79 5.96
CA SER A 11 -0.40 -4.74 6.21
C SER A 11 0.60 -4.82 5.05
N GLY A 12 0.13 -4.78 3.79
CA GLY A 12 0.99 -4.78 2.61
C GLY A 12 1.85 -3.52 2.49
N VAL A 13 1.26 -2.35 2.78
CA VAL A 13 1.99 -1.06 2.78
C VAL A 13 3.07 -1.04 3.87
N ILE A 14 2.73 -1.49 5.09
CA ILE A 14 3.69 -1.58 6.20
C ILE A 14 4.84 -2.53 5.86
N LEU A 15 4.53 -3.70 5.27
CA LEU A 15 5.54 -4.68 4.88
C LEU A 15 6.50 -4.10 3.84
N LEU A 16 6.00 -3.45 2.78
CA LEU A 16 6.84 -2.81 1.76
C LEU A 16 7.73 -1.71 2.35
N ALA A 17 7.19 -0.89 3.26
CA ALA A 17 7.97 0.14 3.93
C ALA A 17 9.11 -0.47 4.77
N LEU A 18 8.85 -1.54 5.52
CA LEU A 18 9.86 -2.25 6.31
C LEU A 18 10.95 -2.90 5.43
N VAL A 19 10.57 -3.47 4.28
CA VAL A 19 11.52 -4.03 3.32
C VAL A 19 12.41 -2.94 2.75
N GLY A 20 11.84 -1.79 2.36
CA GLY A 20 12.60 -0.64 1.86
C GLY A 20 13.60 -0.13 2.90
N ILE A 21 13.17 0.06 4.15
CA ILE A 21 14.04 0.47 5.25
C ILE A 21 15.13 -0.58 5.51
N GLY A 22 14.80 -1.87 5.48
CA GLY A 22 15.76 -2.96 5.67
C GLY A 22 16.86 -2.96 4.61
N LEU A 23 16.51 -2.71 3.35
CA LEU A 23 17.46 -2.63 2.24
C LEU A 23 18.40 -1.41 2.36
N ILE A 24 17.87 -0.27 2.82
CA ILE A 24 18.70 0.92 3.14
C ILE A 24 19.72 0.59 4.22
N ILE A 25 19.30 -0.10 5.29
CA ILE A 25 20.20 -0.49 6.40
C ILE A 25 21.28 -1.47 5.93
N LEU A 26 20.96 -2.36 4.99
CA LEU A 26 21.90 -3.32 4.38
C LEU A 26 22.91 -2.66 3.43
N GLY A 27 22.79 -1.35 3.18
CA GLY A 27 23.69 -0.59 2.32
C GLY A 27 23.26 -0.53 0.85
N ASP A 28 22.08 -1.05 0.53
CA ASP A 28 21.51 -1.02 -0.83
C ASP A 28 20.50 0.13 -0.97
N TYR A 29 21.03 1.35 -0.86
CA TYR A 29 20.26 2.60 -0.77
C TYR A 29 19.35 2.81 -1.99
N THR A 30 19.84 2.54 -3.20
CA THR A 30 19.09 2.75 -4.44
C THR A 30 17.85 1.85 -4.51
N ILE A 31 18.00 0.57 -4.16
CA ILE A 31 16.88 -0.38 -4.18
C ILE A 31 15.92 -0.07 -3.04
N GLY A 32 16.44 0.28 -1.86
CA GLY A 32 15.64 0.69 -0.71
C GLY A 32 14.75 1.90 -0.98
N ASP A 33 15.29 2.95 -1.62
CA ASP A 33 14.53 4.13 -2.03
C ASP A 33 13.45 3.80 -3.06
N ILE A 34 13.76 2.96 -4.05
CA ILE A 34 12.77 2.49 -5.04
C ILE A 34 11.62 1.76 -4.36
N VAL A 35 11.93 0.87 -3.40
CA VAL A 35 10.92 0.09 -2.67
C VAL A 35 10.05 0.99 -1.78
N LEU A 36 10.63 2.00 -1.13
CA LEU A 36 9.88 3.01 -0.37
C LEU A 36 8.94 3.83 -1.27
N LEU A 37 9.42 4.27 -2.44
CA LEU A 37 8.57 4.96 -3.41
C LEU A 37 7.44 4.05 -3.90
N LEU A 38 7.73 2.77 -4.14
CA LEU A 38 6.74 1.76 -4.49
C LEU A 38 5.70 1.56 -3.39
N SER A 39 6.09 1.61 -2.11
CA SER A 39 5.13 1.50 -1.00
C SER A 39 4.16 2.68 -0.95
N ILE A 40 4.65 3.89 -1.24
CA ILE A 40 3.83 5.10 -1.31
C ILE A 40 2.85 5.01 -2.48
N ILE A 41 3.35 4.67 -3.67
CA ILE A 41 2.53 4.51 -4.88
C ILE A 41 1.46 3.44 -4.66
N TRP A 42 1.84 2.32 -4.04
CA TRP A 42 0.92 1.24 -3.69
C TRP A 42 -0.17 1.70 -2.73
N GLY A 43 0.19 2.44 -1.67
CA GLY A 43 -0.78 3.01 -0.74
C GLY A 43 -1.78 3.93 -1.41
N VAL A 44 -1.32 4.79 -2.32
CA VAL A 44 -2.19 5.68 -3.12
C VAL A 44 -3.07 4.88 -4.07
N PHE A 45 -2.50 3.90 -4.78
CA PHE A 45 -3.26 3.04 -5.69
C PHE A 45 -4.40 2.33 -4.98
N ILE A 46 -4.13 1.75 -3.81
CA ILE A 46 -5.16 1.07 -3.04
C ILE A 46 -6.20 2.06 -2.51
N TYR A 47 -5.81 3.26 -2.08
CA TYR A 47 -6.77 4.27 -1.66
C TYR A 47 -7.80 4.56 -2.77
N TYR A 48 -7.35 4.79 -4.01
CA TYR A 48 -8.24 4.98 -5.16
C TYR A 48 -9.03 3.73 -5.52
N PHE A 49 -8.43 2.54 -5.42
CA PHE A 49 -9.13 1.28 -5.66
C PHE A 49 -10.27 1.08 -4.65
N LEU A 50 -10.03 1.38 -3.38
CA LEU A 50 -11.04 1.30 -2.33
C LEU A 50 -12.15 2.35 -2.52
N ASP A 51 -11.80 3.59 -2.89
CA ASP A 51 -12.79 4.63 -3.26
C ASP A 51 -13.66 4.16 -4.43
N TYR A 52 -13.05 3.61 -5.48
CA TYR A 52 -13.74 3.07 -6.64
C TYR A 52 -14.72 1.94 -6.26
N VAL A 53 -14.24 0.92 -5.54
CA VAL A 53 -15.07 -0.21 -5.10
C VAL A 53 -16.20 0.24 -4.17
N SER A 54 -15.96 1.27 -3.35
CA SER A 54 -16.99 1.82 -2.46
C SER A 54 -18.09 2.59 -3.21
N LYS A 55 -17.75 3.26 -4.32
CA LYS A 55 -18.70 3.94 -5.20
C LYS A 55 -19.54 2.97 -6.03
N ASP A 56 -18.91 1.93 -6.56
CA ASP A 56 -19.56 0.90 -7.39
C ASP A 56 -20.66 0.17 -6.59
N LYS A 57 -20.44 -0.05 -5.29
CA LYS A 57 -21.45 -0.62 -4.38
C LYS A 57 -22.57 0.36 -3.97
N GLY A 58 -22.44 1.64 -4.28
CA GLY A 58 -23.44 2.67 -3.97
C GLY A 58 -24.49 2.87 -5.08
N GLU A 59 -24.31 2.26 -6.25
CA GLU A 59 -25.26 2.30 -7.37
C GLU A 59 -26.21 1.08 -7.42
N GLU A 60 -26.18 0.20 -6.41
CA GLU A 60 -27.11 -0.94 -6.27
C GLU A 60 -28.27 -0.69 -5.26
N GLU A 61 -28.55 0.55 -4.87
CA GLU A 61 -29.82 0.93 -4.20
C GLU A 61 -30.79 1.69 -5.10
#